data_AF-A0A351FRJ7-F1
#
_entry.id   AF-A0A351FRJ7-F1
#
_cell.length_a   1.000
_cell.length_b   1.000
_cell.length_c   1.000
_cell.angle_alpha   90.00
_cell.angle_beta   90.00
_cell.angle_gamma   90.00
#
_symmetry.space_group_name_H-M   'P 1'
#
loop_
_entity.id
_entity.type
_entity.pdbx_description
1 polymer ?
#
loop_
_entity_poly.entity_id
_entity_poly.type
_entity_poly.pdbx_seq_one_letter_code
_entity_poly.pdbx_strand_id
1 'polypeptide(L)'
;DQPGLIEGACPACQARIATPPTAACDGCGILLRSGHDDWVLTDMVEAADWVPQTVIQPEVAHHGQTQNAFESNLHHIADRMSVIFFRKASADRQGATEPLLKLATADLCRAFDLAYQRGLEIGERRYFGACELTASQVRGFVTTDETDYALVELRWAAQTHLSNAAREIQTLDPIQKQRVLALLIRSHGVQPCHEAALYSAHCPGCFRPDTHPTRHACESCDTVLNDGSQDWVLAAWYPFHSHEAQSWLQRVSETSADSSYNNLADFKADLPVSQFEGIMWLSRQVAQNSSVEHGTRDTVERLAHAQGVPAWLVDHLWMRAALADPPEALEQLAAEHGHRWLTSLTDRAVAQGNIDLEACEQLLTLIQEAALLANTEKELDTEPASPS
;
A
#
# COMPACT_ATOMS: atom_id res chain seq x y z
N ASP A 1 11.81 -6.33 37.83
CA ASP A 1 12.28 -6.05 36.46
C ASP A 1 13.44 -6.97 36.14
N GLN A 2 13.24 -7.91 35.22
CA GLN A 2 14.32 -8.71 34.66
C GLN A 2 14.82 -8.01 33.40
N PRO A 3 16.13 -8.00 33.11
CA PRO A 3 16.66 -7.42 31.88
C PRO A 3 16.12 -8.19 30.67
N GLY A 4 15.71 -7.45 29.63
CA GLY A 4 15.21 -7.94 28.36
C GLY A 4 16.18 -7.65 27.22
N LEU A 5 15.65 -7.62 25.99
CA LEU A 5 16.47 -7.50 24.79
C LEU A 5 17.22 -6.16 24.75
N ILE A 6 16.57 -5.09 25.23
CA ILE A 6 17.10 -3.72 25.30
C ILE A 6 18.33 -3.66 26.22
N GLU A 7 18.31 -4.42 27.33
CA GLU A 7 19.40 -4.51 28.29
C GLU A 7 20.50 -5.50 27.85
N GLY A 8 20.36 -6.12 26.67
CA GLY A 8 21.33 -7.08 26.12
C GLY A 8 21.25 -8.47 26.75
N ALA A 9 20.07 -8.86 27.26
CA ALA A 9 19.81 -10.19 27.80
C ALA A 9 18.68 -10.89 27.02
N CYS A 10 18.77 -12.20 26.89
CA CYS A 10 17.68 -12.98 26.33
C CYS A 10 16.48 -12.97 27.30
N PRO A 11 15.27 -12.57 26.88
CA PRO A 11 14.11 -12.50 27.77
C PRO A 11 13.75 -13.88 28.37
N ALA A 12 13.93 -14.96 27.60
CA ALA A 12 13.60 -16.31 28.05
C ALA A 12 14.63 -16.94 29.01
N CYS A 13 15.93 -16.77 28.76
CA CYS A 13 16.98 -17.49 29.52
C CYS A 13 18.02 -16.59 30.21
N GLN A 14 17.92 -15.27 30.04
CA GLN A 14 18.79 -14.27 30.64
C GLN A 14 20.27 -14.35 30.19
N ALA A 15 20.57 -15.17 29.19
CA ALA A 15 21.90 -15.21 28.58
C ALA A 15 22.25 -13.86 27.95
N ARG A 16 23.50 -13.44 28.12
CA ARG A 16 23.99 -12.17 27.57
C ARG A 16 24.08 -12.25 26.05
N ILE A 17 23.50 -11.28 25.36
CA ILE A 17 23.51 -11.15 23.91
C ILE A 17 24.75 -10.33 23.53
N ALA A 18 25.75 -10.97 22.91
CA ALA A 18 26.80 -10.26 22.21
C ALA A 18 26.23 -9.79 20.85
N THR A 19 26.31 -8.49 20.54
CA THR A 19 25.71 -7.79 19.38
C THR A 19 25.97 -8.45 17.99
N PRO A 20 25.18 -8.16 16.91
CA PRO A 20 24.46 -9.18 16.12
C PRO A 20 25.06 -9.44 14.70
N PRO A 21 24.55 -10.43 13.89
CA PRO A 21 23.15 -10.89 13.87
C PRO A 21 22.98 -12.41 13.86
N THR A 22 22.65 -12.97 15.01
CA THR A 22 21.87 -14.22 15.05
C THR A 22 20.45 -13.89 15.44
N ALA A 23 19.52 -14.40 14.63
CA ALA A 23 18.10 -14.40 14.90
C ALA A 23 17.77 -15.08 16.23
N ALA A 24 18.62 -16.01 16.68
CA ALA A 24 18.40 -16.87 17.83
C ALA A 24 19.39 -16.61 18.98
N CYS A 25 18.95 -16.86 20.22
CA CYS A 25 19.78 -16.85 21.41
C CYS A 25 20.71 -18.08 21.46
N ASP A 26 22.01 -17.89 21.65
CA ASP A 26 22.96 -19.02 21.76
C ASP A 26 22.71 -19.92 22.99
N GLY A 27 22.09 -19.38 24.05
CA GLY A 27 21.85 -20.11 25.30
C GLY A 27 20.65 -21.05 25.25
N CYS A 28 19.55 -20.61 24.64
CA CYS A 28 18.27 -21.36 24.64
C CYS A 28 17.64 -21.54 23.26
N GLY A 29 18.21 -20.95 22.21
CA GLY A 29 17.73 -21.08 20.84
C GLY A 29 16.51 -20.23 20.47
N ILE A 30 15.90 -19.49 21.41
CA ILE A 30 14.73 -18.67 21.08
C ILE A 30 15.05 -17.58 20.07
N LEU A 31 14.08 -17.25 19.22
CA LEU A 31 14.20 -16.16 18.25
C LEU A 31 14.04 -14.80 18.94
N LEU A 32 15.15 -14.09 19.08
CA LEU A 32 15.28 -12.85 19.85
C LEU A 32 14.46 -11.68 19.30
N ARG A 33 14.06 -11.71 18.02
CA ARG A 33 13.32 -10.63 17.35
C ARG A 33 12.01 -11.12 16.74
N SER A 34 11.40 -12.14 17.33
CA SER A 34 10.13 -12.71 16.88
C SER A 34 8.91 -11.86 17.27
N GLY A 35 9.06 -10.93 18.22
CA GLY A 35 7.94 -10.21 18.83
C GLY A 35 7.15 -11.02 19.86
N HIS A 36 7.56 -12.27 20.14
CA HIS A 36 6.91 -13.13 21.14
C HIS A 36 7.25 -12.70 22.57
N ASP A 37 8.54 -12.45 22.83
CA ASP A 37 9.07 -12.26 24.18
C ASP A 37 9.45 -10.80 24.52
N ASP A 38 9.46 -9.89 23.53
CA ASP A 38 9.74 -8.46 23.71
C ASP A 38 9.15 -7.63 22.55
N TRP A 39 9.03 -6.32 22.74
CA TRP A 39 8.56 -5.40 21.71
C TRP A 39 9.58 -5.25 20.59
N VAL A 40 9.12 -5.35 19.35
CA VAL A 40 9.95 -5.14 18.16
C VAL A 40 9.33 -4.03 17.32
N LEU A 41 10.15 -3.03 16.96
CA LEU A 41 9.80 -2.06 15.94
C LEU A 41 9.88 -2.73 14.57
N THR A 42 8.76 -2.79 13.85
CA THR A 42 8.65 -3.52 12.59
C THR A 42 8.77 -2.60 11.37
N ASP A 43 8.17 -1.41 11.43
CA ASP A 43 8.14 -0.47 10.32
C ASP A 43 8.21 0.99 10.81
N MET A 44 8.70 1.87 9.95
CA MET A 44 8.70 3.32 10.14
C MET A 44 8.33 3.97 8.81
N VAL A 45 7.12 4.48 8.72
CA VAL A 45 6.57 5.13 7.52
C VAL A 45 6.56 6.64 7.73
N GLU A 46 6.90 7.42 6.72
CA GLU A 46 6.73 8.87 6.77
C GLU A 46 5.26 9.25 6.83
N ALA A 47 4.92 10.29 7.60
CA ALA A 47 3.53 10.69 7.80
C ALA A 47 2.79 10.98 6.47
N ALA A 48 3.51 11.48 5.45
CA ALA A 48 2.97 11.77 4.13
C ALA A 48 2.53 10.51 3.34
N ASP A 49 3.12 9.36 3.68
CA ASP A 49 2.90 8.07 3.02
C ASP A 49 2.02 7.14 3.85
N TRP A 50 1.74 7.53 5.09
CA TRP A 50 0.80 6.83 5.94
C TRP A 50 -0.63 6.97 5.39
N VAL A 51 -1.23 5.83 5.07
CA VAL A 51 -2.63 5.74 4.66
C VAL A 51 -3.32 4.74 5.61
N PRO A 52 -4.46 5.09 6.22
CA PRO A 52 -5.27 4.14 6.97
C PRO A 52 -5.56 2.92 6.10
N GLN A 53 -5.14 1.72 6.54
CA GLN A 53 -5.39 0.51 5.78
C GLN A 53 -6.83 0.05 6.04
N THR A 54 -7.72 0.22 5.04
CA THR A 54 -8.97 -0.52 4.98
C THR A 54 -8.72 -1.79 4.19
N VAL A 55 -8.33 -2.87 4.86
CA VAL A 55 -8.23 -4.18 4.21
C VAL A 55 -9.66 -4.65 3.95
N ILE A 56 -10.06 -4.72 2.68
CA ILE A 56 -11.34 -5.34 2.31
C ILE A 56 -11.14 -6.85 2.45
N GLN A 57 -11.70 -7.41 3.51
CA GLN A 57 -11.64 -8.84 3.76
C GLN A 57 -12.80 -9.53 3.04
N PRO A 58 -12.57 -10.63 2.32
CA PRO A 58 -13.65 -11.57 2.08
C PRO A 58 -13.95 -12.28 3.39
N GLU A 59 -15.19 -12.24 3.91
CA GLU A 59 -15.57 -13.26 4.90
C GLU A 59 -15.55 -14.59 4.15
N VAL A 60 -14.48 -15.35 4.33
CA VAL A 60 -14.43 -16.72 3.85
C VAL A 60 -15.45 -17.51 4.67
N ALA A 61 -16.64 -17.69 4.11
CA ALA A 61 -17.60 -18.66 4.59
C ALA A 61 -17.05 -20.06 4.32
N HIS A 62 -16.09 -20.53 5.13
CA HIS A 62 -15.89 -21.92 5.57
C HIS A 62 -14.55 -22.07 6.32
N HIS A 63 -14.64 -22.61 7.54
CA HIS A 63 -13.57 -22.95 8.51
C HIS A 63 -12.89 -21.77 9.22
N GLY A 64 -13.38 -21.45 10.42
CA GLY A 64 -12.90 -20.39 11.33
C GLY A 64 -11.48 -20.53 11.89
N GLN A 65 -10.55 -21.11 11.14
CA GLN A 65 -9.11 -21.12 11.42
C GLN A 65 -8.31 -20.29 10.40
N THR A 66 -8.82 -20.04 9.19
CA THR A 66 -8.11 -19.29 8.15
C THR A 66 -8.25 -17.77 8.26
N GLN A 67 -9.36 -17.26 8.80
CA GLN A 67 -9.57 -15.80 8.99
C GLN A 67 -8.48 -15.17 9.87
N ASN A 68 -8.18 -15.77 11.03
CA ASN A 68 -7.11 -15.28 11.92
C ASN A 68 -5.71 -15.43 11.31
N ALA A 69 -5.49 -16.37 10.37
CA ALA A 69 -4.18 -16.65 9.79
C ALA A 69 -3.75 -15.62 8.72
N PHE A 70 -4.70 -14.96 8.04
CA PHE A 70 -4.38 -13.90 7.07
C PHE A 70 -4.18 -12.55 7.75
N GLU A 71 -5.05 -12.19 8.71
CA GLU A 71 -4.96 -10.93 9.46
C GLU A 71 -3.67 -10.83 10.29
N SER A 72 -3.29 -11.91 10.96
CA SER A 72 -2.07 -11.96 11.79
C SER A 72 -0.77 -11.89 10.98
N ASN A 73 -0.84 -11.87 9.64
CA ASN A 73 0.31 -11.98 8.76
C ASN A 73 0.45 -10.83 7.74
N LEU A 74 -0.38 -9.79 7.82
CA LEU A 74 -0.32 -8.65 6.88
C LEU A 74 1.04 -7.94 6.92
N HIS A 75 1.57 -7.72 8.12
CA HIS A 75 2.89 -7.11 8.32
C HIS A 75 4.01 -7.93 7.68
N HIS A 76 4.00 -9.23 7.90
CA HIS A 76 4.96 -10.13 7.30
C HIS A 76 4.88 -10.13 5.78
N ILE A 77 3.68 -10.14 5.19
CA ILE A 77 3.48 -10.04 3.74
C ILE A 77 4.07 -8.72 3.21
N ALA A 78 3.80 -7.61 3.89
CA ALA A 78 4.32 -6.30 3.52
C ALA A 78 5.86 -6.26 3.58
N ASP A 79 6.45 -6.75 4.67
CA ASP A 79 7.91 -6.84 4.87
C ASP A 79 8.57 -7.76 3.85
N ARG A 80 7.95 -8.92 3.61
CA ARG A 80 8.38 -9.90 2.61
C ARG A 80 8.37 -9.28 1.22
N MET A 81 7.32 -8.52 0.89
CA MET A 81 7.26 -7.80 -0.36
C MET A 81 8.34 -6.71 -0.46
N SER A 82 8.69 -6.02 0.62
CA SER A 82 9.81 -5.07 0.64
C SER A 82 11.15 -5.76 0.34
N VAL A 83 11.40 -6.95 0.91
CA VAL A 83 12.58 -7.77 0.59
C VAL A 83 12.59 -8.15 -0.89
N ILE A 84 11.46 -8.66 -1.40
CA ILE A 84 11.29 -9.03 -2.81
C ILE A 84 11.53 -7.81 -3.71
N PHE A 85 11.03 -6.63 -3.36
CA PHE A 85 11.22 -5.38 -4.11
C PHE A 85 12.71 -5.06 -4.29
N PHE A 86 13.49 -5.01 -3.21
CA PHE A 86 14.92 -4.67 -3.31
C PHE A 86 15.75 -5.76 -4.01
N ARG A 87 15.32 -7.02 -3.91
CA ARG A 87 15.91 -8.13 -4.67
C ARG A 87 15.59 -8.02 -6.15
N LYS A 88 14.36 -7.64 -6.52
CA LYS A 88 13.99 -7.33 -7.90
C LYS A 88 14.77 -6.14 -8.44
N ALA A 89 14.87 -5.04 -7.70
CA ALA A 89 15.66 -3.87 -8.12
C ALA A 89 17.15 -4.24 -8.32
N SER A 90 17.68 -5.15 -7.48
CA SER A 90 19.04 -5.68 -7.66
C SER A 90 19.16 -6.54 -8.91
N ALA A 91 18.20 -7.42 -9.17
CA ALA A 91 18.13 -8.25 -10.38
C ALA A 91 18.03 -7.39 -11.64
N ASP A 92 17.11 -6.41 -11.64
CA ASP A 92 16.95 -5.43 -12.70
C ASP A 92 18.24 -4.67 -12.92
N ARG A 93 18.93 -4.18 -11.88
CA ARG A 93 20.21 -3.48 -12.05
C ARG A 93 21.32 -4.39 -12.60
N GLN A 94 21.37 -5.65 -12.21
CA GLN A 94 22.39 -6.61 -12.66
C GLN A 94 22.09 -7.20 -14.04
N GLY A 95 20.82 -7.15 -14.47
CA GLY A 95 20.34 -7.86 -15.66
C GLY A 95 20.38 -9.38 -15.47
N ALA A 96 20.12 -9.86 -14.26
CA ALA A 96 20.33 -11.25 -13.87
C ALA A 96 19.33 -11.63 -12.76
N THR A 97 18.70 -12.81 -12.83
CA THR A 97 17.60 -13.20 -11.92
C THR A 97 18.04 -13.86 -10.62
N GLU A 98 19.33 -14.09 -10.42
CA GLU A 98 19.89 -14.70 -9.22
C GLU A 98 19.29 -14.07 -7.94
N PRO A 99 19.25 -12.74 -7.77
CA PRO A 99 18.66 -12.11 -6.58
C PRO A 99 17.23 -12.56 -6.23
N LEU A 100 16.45 -13.04 -7.20
CA LEU A 100 15.05 -13.44 -7.06
C LEU A 100 14.82 -14.94 -6.92
N LEU A 101 15.83 -15.80 -7.09
CA LEU A 101 15.61 -17.25 -7.22
C LEU A 101 14.91 -17.91 -6.03
N LYS A 102 15.04 -17.36 -4.81
CA LYS A 102 14.38 -17.86 -3.58
C LYS A 102 13.06 -17.17 -3.27
N LEU A 103 12.66 -16.21 -4.09
CA LEU A 103 11.64 -15.21 -3.77
C LEU A 103 10.58 -15.06 -4.86
N ALA A 104 10.85 -15.58 -6.05
CA ALA A 104 9.96 -15.54 -7.19
C ALA A 104 9.83 -16.93 -7.80
N THR A 105 8.66 -17.22 -8.37
CA THR A 105 8.41 -18.48 -9.05
C THR A 105 9.42 -18.69 -10.18
N ALA A 106 9.74 -19.95 -10.46
CA ALA A 106 10.65 -20.29 -11.55
C ALA A 106 10.18 -19.71 -12.90
N ASP A 107 8.86 -19.62 -13.10
CA ASP A 107 8.24 -19.09 -14.31
C ASP A 107 8.48 -17.59 -14.46
N LEU A 108 8.32 -16.83 -13.36
CA LEU A 108 8.58 -15.40 -13.37
C LEU A 108 10.07 -15.10 -13.57
N CYS A 109 10.97 -15.87 -12.94
CA CYS A 109 12.40 -15.76 -13.17
C CYS A 109 12.74 -15.98 -14.67
N ARG A 110 12.20 -17.03 -15.30
CA ARG A 110 12.42 -17.25 -16.74
C ARG A 110 11.92 -16.10 -17.60
N ALA A 111 10.78 -15.49 -17.24
CA ALA A 111 10.26 -14.32 -17.95
C ALA A 111 11.19 -13.10 -17.85
N PHE A 112 11.75 -12.85 -16.65
CA PHE A 112 12.74 -11.78 -16.46
C PHE A 112 14.06 -12.05 -17.17
N ASP A 113 14.59 -13.27 -17.12
CA ASP A 113 15.81 -13.64 -17.86
C ASP A 113 15.66 -13.35 -19.35
N LEU A 114 14.53 -13.74 -19.95
CA LEU A 114 14.25 -13.45 -21.36
C LEU A 114 14.19 -11.94 -21.64
N ALA A 115 13.58 -11.16 -20.74
CA ALA A 115 13.53 -9.70 -20.88
C ALA A 115 14.94 -9.06 -20.78
N TYR A 116 15.78 -9.54 -19.86
CA TYR A 116 17.16 -9.06 -19.70
C TYR A 116 18.04 -9.43 -20.91
N GLN A 117 17.92 -10.66 -21.41
CA GLN A 117 18.63 -11.13 -22.61
C GLN A 117 18.31 -10.28 -23.84
N ARG A 118 17.02 -9.95 -24.06
CA ARG A 118 16.62 -9.05 -25.15
C ARG A 118 17.27 -7.67 -25.06
N GLY A 119 17.39 -7.12 -23.86
CA GLY A 119 18.10 -5.85 -23.65
C GLY A 119 19.59 -5.94 -24.01
N LEU A 120 20.23 -7.06 -23.69
CA LEU A 120 21.63 -7.31 -24.07
C LEU A 120 21.79 -7.47 -25.59
N GLU A 121 20.86 -8.15 -26.27
CA GLU A 121 20.87 -8.32 -27.73
C GLU A 121 20.73 -6.99 -28.48
N ILE A 122 19.92 -6.07 -27.96
CA ILE A 122 19.75 -4.71 -28.51
C ILE A 122 20.99 -3.84 -28.20
N GLY A 123 21.86 -4.27 -27.28
CA GLY A 123 23.03 -3.53 -26.83
C GLY A 123 22.72 -2.40 -25.85
N GLU A 124 21.45 -2.29 -25.43
CA GLU A 124 20.94 -1.28 -24.51
C GLU A 124 19.90 -1.88 -23.57
N ARG A 125 20.12 -1.72 -22.26
CA ARG A 125 19.22 -2.20 -21.23
C ARG A 125 18.77 -1.05 -20.34
N ARG A 126 17.46 -0.84 -20.28
CA ARG A 126 16.83 0.11 -19.34
C ARG A 126 16.51 -0.56 -18.03
N TYR A 127 16.76 0.12 -16.93
CA TYR A 127 16.38 -0.33 -15.59
C TYR A 127 16.15 0.86 -14.65
N PHE A 128 15.46 0.59 -13.55
CA PHE A 128 15.29 1.56 -12.47
C PHE A 128 16.40 1.41 -11.43
N GLY A 129 17.08 2.50 -11.12
CA GLY A 129 18.10 2.62 -10.07
C GLY A 129 17.70 3.69 -9.07
N ALA A 130 18.53 3.88 -8.03
CA ALA A 130 18.20 4.78 -6.91
C ALA A 130 16.76 4.56 -6.39
N CYS A 131 16.39 3.29 -6.22
CA CYS A 131 15.02 2.90 -5.85
C CYS A 131 14.74 3.22 -4.39
N GLU A 132 13.61 3.85 -4.14
CA GLU A 132 13.08 4.18 -2.84
C GLU A 132 11.67 3.58 -2.72
N LEU A 133 11.50 2.64 -1.80
CA LEU A 133 10.19 2.05 -1.54
C LEU A 133 9.45 2.95 -0.55
N THR A 134 8.32 3.48 -0.99
CA THR A 134 7.54 4.46 -0.22
C THR A 134 6.39 3.80 0.52
N ALA A 135 5.72 2.82 -0.10
CA ALA A 135 4.65 2.07 0.53
C ALA A 135 4.53 0.65 -0.01
N SER A 136 4.17 -0.28 0.88
CA SER A 136 3.81 -1.68 0.58
C SER A 136 2.47 -2.00 1.26
N GLN A 137 1.42 -2.19 0.47
CA GLN A 137 0.05 -2.31 0.98
C GLN A 137 -0.65 -3.55 0.42
N VAL A 138 -1.14 -4.41 1.30
CA VAL A 138 -1.97 -5.56 0.90
C VAL A 138 -3.36 -5.05 0.51
N ARG A 139 -3.76 -5.30 -0.73
CA ARG A 139 -5.05 -4.87 -1.30
C ARG A 139 -6.17 -5.88 -1.05
N GLY A 140 -5.80 -7.14 -0.83
CA GLY A 140 -6.72 -8.23 -0.52
C GLY A 140 -6.16 -9.57 -0.95
N PHE A 141 -6.99 -10.58 -0.78
CA PHE A 141 -6.65 -11.97 -1.04
C PHE A 141 -7.62 -12.60 -2.04
N VAL A 142 -7.12 -13.54 -2.83
CA VAL A 142 -7.94 -14.45 -3.63
C VAL A 142 -7.49 -15.85 -3.25
N THR A 143 -8.44 -16.75 -2.99
CA THR A 143 -8.13 -18.13 -2.61
C THR A 143 -8.71 -19.09 -3.65
N THR A 144 -7.94 -20.11 -3.98
CA THR A 144 -8.36 -21.26 -4.78
C THR A 144 -8.09 -22.54 -3.98
N ASP A 145 -8.58 -23.68 -4.46
CA ASP A 145 -8.39 -24.96 -3.76
C ASP A 145 -6.92 -25.33 -3.51
N GLU A 146 -6.01 -24.87 -4.39
CA GLU A 146 -4.59 -25.24 -4.34
C GLU A 146 -3.67 -24.08 -3.94
N THR A 147 -4.10 -22.83 -4.15
CA THR A 147 -3.23 -21.66 -4.01
C THR A 147 -3.95 -20.47 -3.38
N ASP A 148 -3.29 -19.85 -2.42
CA ASP A 148 -3.63 -18.54 -1.88
C ASP A 148 -2.88 -17.46 -2.65
N TYR A 149 -3.55 -16.36 -2.97
CA TYR A 149 -3.00 -15.19 -3.62
C TYR A 149 -3.12 -13.97 -2.72
N ALA A 150 -2.02 -13.23 -2.55
CA ALA A 150 -2.01 -11.92 -1.90
C ALA A 150 -1.66 -10.86 -2.95
N LEU A 151 -2.52 -9.84 -3.05
CA LEU A 151 -2.32 -8.72 -3.96
C LEU A 151 -1.67 -7.59 -3.17
N VAL A 152 -0.46 -7.19 -3.56
CA VAL A 152 0.31 -6.15 -2.86
C VAL A 152 0.55 -4.98 -3.80
N GLU A 153 0.01 -3.81 -3.45
CA GLU A 153 0.33 -2.55 -4.10
C GLU A 153 1.66 -2.01 -3.57
N LEU A 154 2.55 -1.65 -4.49
CA LEU A 154 3.77 -0.93 -4.16
C LEU A 154 3.74 0.47 -4.77
N ARG A 155 4.13 1.44 -3.96
CA ARG A 155 4.45 2.80 -4.39
C ARG A 155 5.91 3.02 -4.10
N TRP A 156 6.63 3.48 -5.11
CA TRP A 156 8.07 3.66 -5.01
C TRP A 156 8.52 4.74 -5.98
N ALA A 157 9.70 5.29 -5.73
CA ALA A 157 10.33 6.25 -6.60
C ALA A 157 11.65 5.68 -7.12
N ALA A 158 12.01 5.99 -8.36
CA ALA A 158 13.30 5.59 -8.90
C ALA A 158 13.73 6.46 -10.06
N GLN A 159 15.01 6.36 -10.38
CA GLN A 159 15.60 7.00 -11.54
C GLN A 159 15.82 5.99 -12.67
N THR A 160 15.45 6.37 -13.89
CA THR A 160 15.70 5.53 -15.07
C THR A 160 17.17 5.60 -15.48
N HIS A 161 17.79 4.45 -15.63
CA HIS A 161 19.12 4.32 -16.20
C HIS A 161 19.10 3.48 -17.48
N LEU A 162 20.02 3.81 -18.38
CA LEU A 162 20.38 3.06 -19.56
C LEU A 162 21.78 2.47 -19.34
N SER A 163 21.93 1.17 -19.52
CA SER A 163 23.25 0.52 -19.58
C SER A 163 23.49 0.02 -20.99
N ASN A 164 24.61 0.43 -21.58
CA ASN A 164 25.02 -0.07 -22.90
C ASN A 164 25.88 -1.36 -22.79
N ALA A 165 26.23 -1.95 -23.93
CA ALA A 165 27.08 -3.14 -23.99
C ALA A 165 28.46 -2.96 -23.32
N ALA A 166 28.98 -1.73 -23.25
CA ALA A 166 30.22 -1.39 -22.55
C ALA A 166 30.06 -1.24 -21.02
N ARG A 167 28.84 -1.46 -20.49
CA ARG A 167 28.45 -1.24 -19.08
C ARG A 167 28.58 0.21 -18.62
N GLU A 168 28.62 1.16 -19.55
CA GLU A 168 28.47 2.56 -19.22
C GLU A 168 27.02 2.81 -18.84
N ILE A 169 26.82 3.58 -17.78
CA ILE A 169 25.50 3.87 -17.22
C ILE A 169 25.19 5.34 -17.50
N GLN A 170 24.12 5.57 -18.25
CA GLN A 170 23.55 6.89 -18.45
C GLN A 170 22.27 7.01 -17.64
N THR A 171 22.17 8.09 -16.87
CA THR A 171 20.93 8.46 -16.19
C THR A 171 20.06 9.26 -17.15
N LEU A 172 18.81 8.82 -17.36
CA LEU A 172 17.92 9.40 -18.39
C LEU A 172 16.97 10.46 -17.83
N ASP A 173 16.30 10.16 -16.73
CA ASP A 173 15.15 10.93 -16.24
C ASP A 173 15.38 11.48 -14.82
N PRO A 174 14.63 12.50 -14.38
CA PRO A 174 14.47 12.78 -12.95
C PRO A 174 13.83 11.58 -12.23
N ILE A 175 13.85 11.59 -10.90
CA ILE A 175 13.18 10.57 -10.08
C ILE A 175 11.69 10.54 -10.44
N GLN A 176 11.19 9.36 -10.82
CA GLN A 176 9.79 9.12 -11.18
C GLN A 176 9.10 8.27 -10.11
N LYS A 177 7.87 8.64 -9.77
CA LYS A 177 6.99 7.81 -8.94
C LYS A 177 6.39 6.69 -9.78
N GLN A 178 6.42 5.49 -9.23
CA GLN A 178 5.96 4.26 -9.86
C GLN A 178 4.92 3.60 -8.96
N ARG A 179 3.98 2.91 -9.60
CA ARG A 179 2.94 2.13 -8.92
C ARG A 179 2.79 0.78 -9.59
N VAL A 180 2.91 -0.28 -8.81
CA VAL A 180 2.80 -1.66 -9.31
C VAL A 180 1.88 -2.47 -8.42
N LEU A 181 1.29 -3.50 -9.03
CA LEU A 181 0.59 -4.57 -8.32
C LEU A 181 1.46 -5.82 -8.41
N ALA A 182 1.99 -6.26 -7.27
CA ALA A 182 2.67 -7.53 -7.13
C ALA A 182 1.66 -8.60 -6.70
N LEU A 183 1.75 -9.78 -7.32
CA LEU A 183 0.97 -10.94 -6.93
C LEU A 183 1.89 -11.93 -6.23
N LEU A 184 1.64 -12.15 -4.95
CA LEU A 184 2.30 -13.20 -4.17
C LEU A 184 1.42 -14.44 -4.14
N ILE A 185 2.04 -15.60 -4.19
CA ILE A 185 1.36 -16.90 -4.05
C ILE A 185 1.93 -17.70 -2.90
N ARG A 186 1.09 -18.58 -2.35
CA ARG A 186 1.45 -19.61 -1.40
C ARG A 186 0.54 -20.81 -1.61
N SER A 187 1.03 -22.02 -1.35
CA SER A 187 0.19 -23.22 -1.37
C SER A 187 -0.93 -23.08 -0.33
N HIS A 188 -2.15 -23.47 -0.71
CA HIS A 188 -3.30 -23.39 0.17
C HIS A 188 -3.10 -24.25 1.43
N GLY A 189 -3.52 -23.73 2.59
CA GLY A 189 -3.41 -24.43 3.87
C GLY A 189 -2.03 -24.35 4.55
N VAL A 190 -1.03 -23.74 3.91
CA VAL A 190 0.24 -23.43 4.58
C VAL A 190 -0.01 -22.42 5.70
N GLN A 191 0.30 -22.82 6.93
CA GLN A 191 0.12 -21.97 8.10
C GLN A 191 1.24 -20.92 8.19
N PRO A 192 0.92 -19.66 8.55
CA PRO A 192 1.94 -18.67 8.88
C PRO A 192 2.83 -19.18 10.02
N CYS A 193 4.15 -19.13 9.84
CA CYS A 193 5.04 -19.32 10.98
C CYS A 193 5.04 -18.02 11.79
N HIS A 194 4.21 -17.94 12.83
CA HIS A 194 4.10 -16.75 13.67
C HIS A 194 5.44 -16.35 14.32
N GLU A 195 6.27 -17.33 14.66
CA GLU A 195 7.63 -17.12 15.18
C GLU A 195 8.57 -16.46 14.15
N ALA A 196 8.22 -16.56 12.86
CA ALA A 196 8.96 -16.04 11.72
C ALA A 196 8.40 -14.73 11.15
N ALA A 197 7.35 -14.16 11.75
CA ALA A 197 6.63 -13.01 11.17
C ALA A 197 7.56 -11.83 10.84
N LEU A 198 8.62 -11.63 11.63
CA LEU A 198 9.61 -10.55 11.47
C LEU A 198 10.89 -10.99 10.73
N TYR A 199 10.91 -12.20 10.19
CA TYR A 199 12.07 -12.83 9.55
C TYR A 199 11.91 -12.96 8.03
N SER A 200 11.45 -11.89 7.39
CA SER A 200 11.11 -11.83 5.95
C SER A 200 12.29 -12.05 4.98
N ALA A 201 13.53 -12.02 5.47
CA ALA A 201 14.76 -12.31 4.71
C ALA A 201 15.53 -13.55 5.22
N HIS A 202 14.85 -14.48 5.90
CA HIS A 202 15.45 -15.72 6.42
C HIS A 202 14.79 -16.94 5.78
N CYS A 203 15.45 -18.09 5.89
CA CYS A 203 14.83 -19.35 5.53
C CYS A 203 13.77 -19.75 6.57
N PRO A 204 12.52 -20.04 6.19
CA PRO A 204 11.49 -20.49 7.13
C PRO A 204 11.77 -21.88 7.73
N GLY A 205 12.60 -22.71 7.09
CA GLY A 205 12.94 -24.05 7.59
C GLY A 205 14.04 -24.08 8.64
N CYS A 206 15.02 -23.17 8.59
CA CYS A 206 16.17 -23.17 9.51
C CYS A 206 16.49 -21.81 10.16
N PHE A 207 15.71 -20.77 9.85
CA PHE A 207 15.83 -19.40 10.35
C PHE A 207 17.19 -18.74 10.13
N ARG A 208 18.03 -19.30 9.25
CA ARG A 208 19.28 -18.66 8.86
C ARG A 208 19.00 -17.51 7.89
N PRO A 209 19.75 -16.40 8.00
CA PRO A 209 19.65 -15.31 7.05
C PRO A 209 19.88 -15.81 5.62
N ASP A 210 19.10 -15.29 4.67
CA ASP A 210 19.34 -15.52 3.26
C ASP A 210 20.71 -14.93 2.87
N THR A 211 21.66 -15.83 2.60
CA THR A 211 23.01 -15.49 2.16
C THR A 211 23.18 -16.04 0.75
N HIS A 212 23.45 -15.15 -0.21
CA HIS A 212 23.65 -15.45 -1.63
C HIS A 212 22.50 -16.23 -2.32
N PRO A 213 21.61 -15.55 -3.06
CA PRO A 213 20.53 -16.20 -3.79
C PRO A 213 21.05 -16.76 -5.13
N THR A 214 21.94 -17.75 -5.13
CA THR A 214 22.42 -18.37 -6.38
C THR A 214 21.63 -19.62 -6.76
N ARG A 215 20.67 -20.02 -5.90
CA ARG A 215 19.81 -21.19 -6.07
C ARG A 215 18.44 -20.91 -5.45
N HIS A 216 17.45 -21.73 -5.80
CA HIS A 216 16.06 -21.59 -5.34
C HIS A 216 15.79 -22.21 -3.95
N ALA A 217 16.81 -22.80 -3.31
CA ALA A 217 16.72 -23.49 -2.03
C ALA A 217 17.69 -22.91 -0.98
N CYS A 218 17.38 -23.07 0.31
CA CYS A 218 18.26 -22.59 1.39
C CYS A 218 19.57 -23.40 1.46
N GLU A 219 20.72 -22.77 1.35
CA GLU A 219 22.07 -23.37 1.34
C GLU A 219 22.37 -24.24 2.56
N SER A 220 21.69 -24.01 3.66
CA SER A 220 21.96 -24.69 4.93
C SER A 220 21.10 -25.93 5.18
N CYS A 221 19.86 -25.94 4.69
CA CYS A 221 18.90 -27.01 4.98
C CYS A 221 18.17 -27.55 3.74
N ASP A 222 18.55 -27.10 2.54
CA ASP A 222 17.99 -27.50 1.24
C ASP A 222 16.48 -27.28 1.06
N THR A 223 15.82 -26.58 1.99
CA THR A 223 14.41 -26.20 1.84
C THR A 223 14.19 -25.38 0.57
N VAL A 224 13.27 -25.81 -0.28
CA VAL A 224 12.82 -25.07 -1.46
C VAL A 224 12.04 -23.82 -1.02
N LEU A 225 12.35 -22.67 -1.60
CA LEU A 225 11.83 -21.37 -1.13
C LEU A 225 10.97 -20.63 -2.14
N ASN A 226 10.86 -21.12 -3.38
CA ASN A 226 10.34 -20.34 -4.50
C ASN A 226 9.07 -20.92 -5.14
N ASP A 227 8.44 -21.90 -4.49
CA ASP A 227 7.25 -22.62 -4.97
C ASP A 227 5.98 -22.30 -4.15
N GLY A 228 6.10 -21.48 -3.11
CA GLY A 228 5.00 -21.14 -2.23
C GLY A 228 4.68 -22.21 -1.18
N SER A 229 5.46 -23.28 -1.06
CA SER A 229 5.16 -24.36 -0.11
C SER A 229 5.46 -24.00 1.34
N GLN A 230 6.25 -22.94 1.57
CA GLN A 230 6.70 -22.52 2.90
C GLN A 230 6.20 -21.12 3.26
N ASP A 231 6.17 -20.21 2.29
CA ASP A 231 5.90 -18.80 2.50
C ASP A 231 5.49 -18.14 1.16
N TRP A 232 5.13 -16.86 1.20
CA TRP A 232 4.76 -16.06 0.04
C TRP A 232 5.93 -15.86 -0.93
N VAL A 233 5.66 -16.14 -2.20
CA VAL A 233 6.61 -15.97 -3.31
C VAL A 233 5.99 -15.15 -4.43
N LEU A 234 6.81 -14.33 -5.11
CA LEU A 234 6.37 -13.48 -6.20
C LEU A 234 6.03 -14.31 -7.44
N ALA A 235 4.77 -14.27 -7.85
CA ALA A 235 4.29 -14.94 -9.06
C ALA A 235 4.10 -13.96 -10.23
N ALA A 236 3.76 -12.70 -9.94
CA ALA A 236 3.59 -11.70 -10.99
C ALA A 236 3.91 -10.27 -10.55
N TRP A 237 4.27 -9.45 -11.53
CA TRP A 237 4.62 -8.05 -11.34
C TRP A 237 4.00 -7.21 -12.46
N TYR A 238 2.97 -6.44 -12.13
CA TYR A 238 2.19 -5.69 -13.11
C TYR A 238 2.28 -4.18 -12.87
N PRO A 239 2.37 -3.35 -13.93
CA PRO A 239 2.02 -1.94 -13.81
C PRO A 239 0.61 -1.81 -13.23
N PHE A 240 0.41 -0.91 -12.25
CA PHE A 240 -0.84 -0.88 -11.47
C PHE A 240 -2.09 -0.66 -12.34
N HIS A 241 -1.98 0.11 -13.41
CA HIS A 241 -3.08 0.43 -14.33
C HIS A 241 -3.19 -0.54 -15.53
N SER A 242 -2.41 -1.62 -15.54
CA SER A 242 -2.52 -2.65 -16.58
C SER A 242 -3.83 -3.42 -16.47
N HIS A 243 -4.28 -3.99 -17.59
CA HIS A 243 -5.49 -4.82 -17.63
C HIS A 243 -5.38 -6.01 -16.68
N GLU A 244 -4.21 -6.64 -16.61
CA GLU A 244 -3.91 -7.75 -15.71
C GLU A 244 -4.09 -7.34 -14.25
N ALA A 245 -3.51 -6.20 -13.83
CA ALA A 245 -3.67 -5.71 -12.47
C ALA A 245 -5.12 -5.39 -12.12
N GLN A 246 -5.86 -4.73 -13.02
CA GLN A 246 -7.27 -4.40 -12.79
C GLN A 246 -8.15 -5.66 -12.71
N SER A 247 -7.88 -6.68 -13.53
CA SER A 247 -8.60 -7.95 -13.47
C SER A 247 -8.44 -8.67 -12.13
N TRP A 248 -7.25 -8.58 -11.52
CA TRP A 248 -7.00 -9.14 -10.19
C TRP A 248 -7.69 -8.35 -9.08
N LEU A 249 -7.63 -7.02 -9.13
CA LEU A 249 -8.33 -6.16 -8.17
C LEU A 249 -9.85 -6.36 -8.23
N GLN A 250 -10.40 -6.57 -9.42
CA GLN A 250 -11.82 -6.88 -9.59
C GLN A 250 -12.19 -8.20 -8.89
N ARG A 251 -11.39 -9.26 -9.04
CA ARG A 251 -11.64 -10.55 -8.35
C ARG A 251 -11.68 -10.41 -6.83
N VAL A 252 -10.81 -9.58 -6.25
CA VAL A 252 -10.86 -9.29 -4.81
C VAL A 252 -12.20 -8.63 -4.45
N SER A 253 -12.63 -7.62 -5.21
CA SER A 253 -13.91 -6.94 -4.95
C SER A 253 -15.13 -7.86 -5.09
N GLU A 254 -15.11 -8.78 -6.05
CA GLU A 254 -16.18 -9.77 -6.25
C GLU A 254 -16.23 -10.77 -5.09
N THR A 255 -15.08 -11.23 -4.61
CA THR A 255 -14.98 -12.15 -3.47
C THR A 255 -15.51 -11.50 -2.18
N SER A 256 -15.35 -10.18 -2.03
CA SER A 256 -15.88 -9.43 -0.88
C SER A 256 -17.38 -9.15 -0.97
N ALA A 257 -17.94 -8.98 -2.18
CA ALA A 257 -19.35 -8.68 -2.38
C ALA A 257 -20.28 -9.88 -2.05
N ASP A 258 -19.80 -11.11 -2.24
CA ASP A 258 -20.57 -12.32 -1.90
C ASP A 258 -20.72 -12.55 -0.38
N SER A 259 -19.94 -11.84 0.46
CA SER A 259 -19.99 -11.94 1.93
C SER A 259 -20.84 -10.85 2.59
N SER A 260 -21.04 -9.69 1.94
CA SER A 260 -21.43 -8.46 2.64
C SER A 260 -22.94 -8.14 2.67
N TYR A 261 -23.82 -9.10 2.99
CA TYR A 261 -25.27 -8.81 3.10
C TYR A 261 -25.77 -8.40 4.49
N ASN A 262 -24.93 -8.26 5.53
CA ASN A 262 -25.46 -8.02 6.89
C ASN A 262 -24.91 -6.87 7.74
N ASN A 263 -23.92 -6.06 7.33
CA ASN A 263 -23.47 -4.93 8.18
C ASN A 263 -23.03 -3.69 7.39
N LEU A 264 -24.00 -3.01 6.75
CA LEU A 264 -23.76 -1.81 5.93
C LEU A 264 -23.68 -0.49 6.73
N ALA A 265 -23.97 -0.52 8.03
CA ALA A 265 -24.11 0.70 8.85
C ALA A 265 -22.79 1.13 9.53
N ASP A 266 -22.00 0.19 10.05
CA ASP A 266 -20.72 0.50 10.73
C ASP A 266 -19.55 0.69 9.74
N PHE A 267 -19.64 0.12 8.53
CA PHE A 267 -18.56 0.14 7.53
C PHE A 267 -18.37 1.51 6.84
N LYS A 268 -19.35 2.42 6.95
CA LYS A 268 -19.34 3.72 6.26
C LYS A 268 -18.43 4.76 6.90
N ALA A 269 -18.04 4.59 8.17
CA ALA A 269 -17.34 5.63 8.92
C ALA A 269 -15.83 5.75 8.60
N ASP A 270 -15.19 4.71 8.05
CA ASP A 270 -13.71 4.59 7.95
C ASP A 270 -13.15 4.40 6.53
N LEU A 271 -13.95 4.61 5.48
CA LEU A 271 -13.45 4.53 4.10
C LEU A 271 -12.64 5.80 3.72
N PRO A 272 -11.47 5.67 3.07
CA PRO A 272 -10.78 6.81 2.50
C PRO A 272 -11.66 7.41 1.39
N VAL A 273 -12.07 8.65 1.60
CA VAL A 273 -12.89 9.43 0.67
C VAL A 273 -12.23 9.42 -0.70
N SER A 274 -12.95 8.92 -1.71
CA SER A 274 -12.41 8.87 -3.05
C SER A 274 -12.09 10.30 -3.51
N GLN A 275 -11.00 10.48 -4.28
CA GLN A 275 -10.63 11.78 -4.84
C GLN A 275 -11.81 12.43 -5.59
N PHE A 276 -12.65 11.57 -6.18
CA PHE A 276 -13.88 11.94 -6.85
C PHE A 276 -14.93 12.55 -5.89
N GLU A 277 -15.23 11.90 -4.75
CA GLU A 277 -16.19 12.40 -3.76
C GLU A 277 -15.76 13.73 -3.16
N GLY A 278 -14.46 13.90 -2.92
CA GLY A 278 -13.89 15.15 -2.45
C GLY A 278 -14.04 16.30 -3.45
N ILE A 279 -13.75 16.04 -4.73
CA ILE A 279 -13.95 17.02 -5.81
C ILE A 279 -15.44 17.32 -6.00
N MET A 280 -16.33 16.33 -5.89
CA MET A 280 -17.78 16.55 -5.95
C MET A 280 -18.24 17.49 -4.84
N TRP A 281 -17.82 17.25 -3.60
CA TRP A 281 -18.18 18.11 -2.47
C TRP A 281 -17.66 19.54 -2.68
N LEU A 282 -16.38 19.69 -3.04
CA LEU A 282 -15.77 21.01 -3.26
C LEU A 282 -16.46 21.76 -4.39
N SER A 283 -16.76 21.07 -5.50
CA SER A 283 -17.47 21.64 -6.64
C SER A 283 -18.83 22.21 -6.26
N ARG A 284 -19.54 21.53 -5.37
CA ARG A 284 -20.87 21.95 -4.90
C ARG A 284 -20.81 23.10 -3.90
N GLN A 285 -19.90 23.06 -2.93
CA GLN A 285 -19.72 24.15 -1.95
C GLN A 285 -19.40 25.47 -2.66
N VAL A 286 -18.53 25.40 -3.67
CA VAL A 286 -18.24 26.54 -4.51
C VAL A 286 -19.49 26.93 -5.32
N ALA A 287 -20.19 26.02 -5.98
CA ALA A 287 -21.40 26.36 -6.74
C ALA A 287 -22.58 26.94 -5.92
N GLN A 288 -22.71 26.58 -4.64
CA GLN A 288 -23.78 27.05 -3.75
C GLN A 288 -23.53 28.47 -3.21
N ASN A 289 -22.28 28.91 -3.15
CA ASN A 289 -21.94 30.28 -2.78
C ASN A 289 -22.07 31.20 -4.00
N SER A 290 -23.12 32.03 -4.05
CA SER A 290 -23.39 32.90 -5.21
C SER A 290 -22.36 34.04 -5.43
N SER A 291 -21.30 34.13 -4.63
CA SER A 291 -20.24 35.14 -4.72
C SER A 291 -18.92 34.62 -5.31
N VAL A 292 -18.93 33.45 -5.96
CA VAL A 292 -17.70 32.84 -6.46
C VAL A 292 -17.09 33.69 -7.57
N GLU A 293 -15.95 34.29 -7.28
CA GLU A 293 -15.12 34.95 -8.26
C GLU A 293 -14.65 33.95 -9.34
N HIS A 294 -14.47 34.40 -10.57
CA HIS A 294 -14.07 33.54 -11.69
C HIS A 294 -12.80 32.70 -11.40
N GLY A 295 -11.93 33.15 -10.49
CA GLY A 295 -10.71 32.42 -10.11
C GLY A 295 -10.94 31.12 -9.32
N THR A 296 -12.05 30.96 -8.60
CA THR A 296 -12.26 29.75 -7.77
C THR A 296 -12.58 28.52 -8.61
N ARG A 297 -13.32 28.70 -9.72
CA ARG A 297 -13.59 27.60 -10.67
C ARG A 297 -12.29 27.09 -11.28
N ASP A 298 -11.43 28.00 -11.74
CA ASP A 298 -10.12 27.66 -12.31
C ASP A 298 -9.25 26.91 -11.29
N THR A 299 -9.37 27.21 -10.00
CA THR A 299 -8.68 26.48 -8.93
C THR A 299 -9.22 25.07 -8.75
N VAL A 300 -10.54 24.85 -8.78
CA VAL A 300 -11.11 23.50 -8.68
C VAL A 300 -10.82 22.66 -9.93
N GLU A 301 -10.84 23.26 -11.12
CA GLU A 301 -10.46 22.58 -12.36
C GLU A 301 -8.97 22.18 -12.37
N ARG A 302 -8.07 23.07 -11.91
CA ARG A 302 -6.65 22.75 -11.76
C ARG A 302 -6.42 21.63 -10.74
N LEU A 303 -7.11 21.67 -9.61
CA LEU A 303 -7.04 20.63 -8.58
C LEU A 303 -7.57 19.29 -9.13
N ALA A 304 -8.72 19.30 -9.80
CA ALA A 304 -9.30 18.12 -10.42
C ALA A 304 -8.36 17.50 -11.46
N HIS A 305 -7.77 18.33 -12.33
CA HIS A 305 -6.77 17.88 -13.29
C HIS A 305 -5.53 17.27 -12.61
N ALA A 306 -5.02 17.89 -11.55
CA ALA A 306 -3.90 17.37 -10.78
C ALA A 306 -4.20 16.01 -10.10
N GLN A 307 -5.47 15.73 -9.81
CA GLN A 307 -5.95 14.44 -9.28
C GLN A 307 -6.42 13.47 -10.38
N GLY A 308 -6.21 13.78 -11.66
CA GLY A 308 -6.60 12.92 -12.78
C GLY A 308 -8.11 12.85 -13.05
N VAL A 309 -8.89 13.81 -12.54
CA VAL A 309 -10.32 13.92 -12.82
C VAL A 309 -10.54 14.68 -14.15
N PRO A 310 -11.29 14.11 -15.11
CA PRO A 310 -11.54 14.75 -16.39
C PRO A 310 -12.33 16.06 -16.28
N ALA A 311 -11.95 17.09 -17.05
CA ALA A 311 -12.61 18.40 -17.04
C ALA A 311 -14.12 18.33 -17.32
N TRP A 312 -14.55 17.48 -18.26
CA TRP A 312 -15.98 17.29 -18.58
C TRP A 312 -16.80 16.81 -17.37
N LEU A 313 -16.16 16.07 -16.45
CA LEU A 313 -16.81 15.56 -15.25
C LEU A 313 -16.96 16.68 -14.23
N VAL A 314 -15.97 17.56 -14.08
CA VAL A 314 -16.07 18.79 -13.26
C VAL A 314 -17.20 19.68 -13.77
N ASP A 315 -17.28 19.91 -15.08
CA ASP A 315 -18.37 20.67 -15.70
C ASP A 315 -19.75 20.06 -15.43
N HIS A 316 -19.85 18.73 -15.57
CA HIS A 316 -21.09 18.01 -15.31
C HIS A 316 -21.52 18.10 -13.83
N LEU A 317 -20.56 18.06 -12.90
CA LEU A 317 -20.81 18.23 -11.47
C LEU A 317 -21.24 19.64 -11.12
N TRP A 318 -20.62 20.66 -11.74
CA TRP A 318 -21.02 22.06 -11.60
C TRP A 318 -22.45 22.29 -12.08
N MET A 319 -22.79 21.77 -13.26
CA MET A 319 -24.15 21.87 -13.81
C MET A 319 -25.17 21.18 -12.91
N ARG A 320 -24.84 20.00 -12.34
CA ARG A 320 -25.75 19.30 -11.42
C ARG A 320 -25.86 19.98 -10.06
N ALA A 321 -24.80 20.60 -9.55
CA ALA A 321 -24.84 21.36 -8.31
C ALA A 321 -25.70 22.64 -8.44
N ALA A 322 -25.74 23.25 -9.62
CA ALA A 322 -26.58 24.40 -9.93
C ALA A 322 -28.08 24.07 -10.06
N LEU A 323 -28.41 22.79 -10.30
CA LEU A 323 -29.78 22.30 -10.41
C LEU A 323 -30.20 21.73 -9.05
N ALA A 324 -30.62 22.62 -8.15
CA ALA A 324 -30.97 22.36 -6.76
C ALA A 324 -31.93 21.15 -6.55
N ASP A 325 -31.36 20.00 -6.18
CA ASP A 325 -31.80 19.05 -5.14
C ASP A 325 -31.15 17.67 -5.37
N PRO A 326 -30.02 17.36 -4.71
CA PRO A 326 -29.53 16.00 -4.62
C PRO A 326 -30.18 15.24 -3.46
N PRO A 327 -30.17 13.90 -3.49
CA PRO A 327 -30.73 13.09 -2.41
C PRO A 327 -30.03 13.36 -1.08
N GLU A 328 -30.78 13.51 0.01
CA GLU A 328 -30.36 13.75 1.40
C GLU A 328 -29.21 12.80 1.87
N ALA A 329 -29.20 11.55 1.39
CA ALA A 329 -28.14 10.58 1.67
C ALA A 329 -26.76 10.95 1.10
N LEU A 330 -26.69 11.80 0.07
CA LEU A 330 -25.45 12.34 -0.49
C LEU A 330 -24.97 13.59 0.30
N GLU A 331 -25.83 14.29 1.02
CA GLU A 331 -25.47 15.47 1.81
C GLU A 331 -24.71 15.12 3.08
N GLN A 332 -25.21 14.16 3.85
CA GLN A 332 -24.52 13.65 5.04
C GLN A 332 -23.16 13.04 4.67
N LEU A 333 -23.10 12.26 3.58
CA LEU A 333 -21.85 11.68 3.11
C LEU A 333 -20.84 12.74 2.67
N ALA A 334 -21.28 13.79 1.96
CA ALA A 334 -20.36 14.78 1.42
C ALA A 334 -19.79 15.71 2.52
N ALA A 335 -20.58 16.07 3.53
CA ALA A 335 -20.12 16.94 4.63
C ALA A 335 -19.08 16.25 5.55
N GLU A 336 -19.30 15.00 5.93
CA GLU A 336 -18.37 14.25 6.80
C GLU A 336 -17.09 13.81 6.09
N HIS A 337 -17.17 13.62 4.76
CA HIS A 337 -16.05 13.16 3.93
C HIS A 337 -15.25 14.32 3.30
N GLY A 338 -15.90 15.45 3.00
CA GLY A 338 -15.26 16.61 2.39
C GLY A 338 -14.16 17.21 3.28
N HIS A 339 -14.41 17.32 4.59
CA HIS A 339 -13.41 17.82 5.54
C HIS A 339 -12.18 16.91 5.60
N ARG A 340 -12.37 15.59 5.73
CA ARG A 340 -11.26 14.62 5.80
C ARG A 340 -10.44 14.59 4.52
N TRP A 341 -11.10 14.72 3.36
CA TRP A 341 -10.42 14.80 2.07
C TRP A 341 -9.57 16.06 1.94
N LEU A 342 -10.07 17.22 2.39
CA LEU A 342 -9.34 18.48 2.39
C LEU A 342 -8.15 18.51 3.35
N THR A 343 -8.28 17.93 4.54
CA THR A 343 -7.16 17.72 5.46
C THR A 343 -6.09 16.86 4.79
N SER A 344 -6.49 15.74 4.18
CA SER A 344 -5.58 14.85 3.46
C SER A 344 -4.90 15.50 2.24
N LEU A 345 -5.58 16.43 1.55
CA LEU A 345 -4.96 17.22 0.48
C LEU A 345 -3.96 18.24 1.01
N THR A 346 -4.29 18.94 2.09
CA THR A 346 -3.41 19.91 2.76
C THR A 346 -2.14 19.22 3.25
N ASP A 347 -2.27 18.08 3.93
CA ASP A 347 -1.13 17.30 4.45
C ASP A 347 -0.21 16.82 3.32
N ARG A 348 -0.77 16.31 2.21
CA ARG A 348 0.01 15.90 1.04
C ARG A 348 0.71 17.08 0.36
N ALA A 349 0.05 18.22 0.28
CA ALA A 349 0.58 19.39 -0.40
C ALA A 349 1.71 20.03 0.44
N VAL A 350 1.58 20.05 1.78
CA VAL A 350 2.61 20.46 2.73
C VAL A 350 3.83 19.53 2.65
N ALA A 351 3.60 18.21 2.61
CA ALA A 351 4.66 17.22 2.51
C ALA A 351 5.44 17.30 1.18
N GLN A 352 4.81 17.76 0.10
CA GLN A 352 5.44 17.87 -1.22
C GLN A 352 6.18 19.18 -1.45
N GLY A 353 6.15 20.12 -0.50
CA GLY A 353 6.81 21.43 -0.62
C GLY A 353 6.31 22.32 -1.78
N ASN A 354 5.20 21.93 -2.41
CA ASN A 354 4.63 22.54 -3.61
C ASN A 354 3.31 23.25 -3.30
N ILE A 355 3.34 24.19 -2.35
CA ILE A 355 2.22 25.12 -2.20
C ILE A 355 2.75 26.55 -2.30
N ASP A 356 2.26 27.25 -3.32
CA ASP A 356 2.27 28.71 -3.31
C ASP A 356 1.40 29.17 -2.13
N LEU A 357 1.92 30.04 -1.27
CA LEU A 357 1.26 30.49 -0.03
C LEU A 357 -0.17 30.98 -0.31
N GLU A 358 -0.36 31.60 -1.47
CA GLU A 358 -1.63 32.12 -1.98
C GLU A 358 -2.69 31.02 -2.19
N ALA A 359 -2.30 29.84 -2.71
CA ALA A 359 -3.21 28.72 -2.90
C ALA A 359 -3.59 28.06 -1.56
N CYS A 360 -2.66 28.05 -0.59
CA CYS A 360 -2.90 27.60 0.78
C CYS A 360 -3.91 28.50 1.50
N GLU A 361 -3.73 29.82 1.40
CA GLU A 361 -4.64 30.80 1.99
C GLU A 361 -6.04 30.70 1.38
N GLN A 362 -6.16 30.57 0.06
CA GLN A 362 -7.44 30.39 -0.63
C GLN A 362 -8.17 29.10 -0.21
N LEU A 363 -7.43 27.98 -0.05
CA LEU A 363 -8.00 26.72 0.43
C LEU A 363 -8.42 26.80 1.90
N LEU A 364 -7.64 27.48 2.76
CA LEU A 364 -8.00 27.70 4.16
C LEU A 364 -9.21 28.61 4.32
N THR A 365 -9.34 29.65 3.50
CA THR A 365 -10.54 30.51 3.48
C THR A 365 -11.77 29.70 3.07
N LEU A 366 -11.67 28.89 2.02
CA LEU A 366 -12.76 27.99 1.60
C LEU A 366 -13.15 26.98 2.70
N ILE A 367 -12.18 26.44 3.43
CA ILE A 367 -12.42 25.53 4.56
C ILE A 367 -13.15 26.25 5.70
N GLN A 368 -12.71 27.47 6.04
CA GLN A 368 -13.31 28.25 7.14
C GLN A 368 -14.73 28.70 6.82
N GLU A 369 -14.98 29.13 5.59
CA GLU A 369 -16.32 29.50 5.11
C GLU A 369 -17.27 28.29 5.11
N ALA A 370 -16.81 27.13 4.64
CA ALA A 370 -17.60 25.89 4.67
C ALA A 370 -17.90 25.41 6.10
N ALA A 371 -16.95 25.55 7.03
CA ALA A 371 -17.14 25.19 8.44
C ALA A 371 -18.10 26.13 9.17
N LEU A 372 -18.14 27.41 8.82
CA LEU A 372 -19.09 28.39 9.37
C LEU A 372 -20.53 28.07 8.93
N LEU A 373 -20.72 27.67 7.67
CA LEU A 373 -22.03 27.29 7.13
C LEU A 373 -22.59 26.01 7.78
N ALA A 374 -21.76 24.98 7.96
CA ALA A 374 -22.17 23.73 8.62
C ALA A 374 -22.60 23.93 10.09
N ASN A 375 -22.09 24.98 10.76
CA ASN A 375 -22.48 25.31 12.12
C ASN A 375 -23.74 26.17 12.20
N THR A 376 -24.05 26.96 11.15
CA THR A 376 -25.26 27.81 11.14
C THR A 376 -26.53 27.01 10.85
N GLU A 377 -26.45 25.95 10.04
CA GLU A 377 -27.57 25.02 9.82
C GLU A 377 -27.94 24.24 11.10
N LYS A 378 -26.95 23.91 11.94
CA LYS A 378 -27.18 23.24 13.24
C LYS A 378 -27.88 24.12 14.28
N GLU A 379 -27.71 25.44 14.25
CA GLU A 379 -28.40 26.33 15.18
C GLU A 379 -29.86 26.58 14.79
N LEU A 380 -30.20 26.53 13.50
CA LEU A 380 -31.58 26.69 13.00
C LEU A 380 -32.49 25.49 13.29
N ASP A 381 -31.94 24.28 13.42
CA ASP A 381 -32.69 23.06 13.76
C ASP A 381 -32.92 22.85 15.27
N THR A 382 -32.49 23.78 16.12
CA THR A 382 -32.63 23.70 17.59
C THR A 382 -33.59 24.72 18.21
N GLU A 383 -34.55 25.27 17.46
CA GLU A 383 -35.68 25.97 18.08
C GLU A 383 -36.64 24.95 18.73
N PRO A 384 -36.83 24.98 20.06
CA PRO A 384 -37.76 24.08 20.72
C PRO A 384 -39.20 24.45 20.33
N ALA A 385 -39.92 23.47 19.79
CA ALA A 385 -41.35 23.57 19.52
C ALA A 385 -42.09 24.15 20.74
N SER A 386 -42.73 25.30 20.53
CA SER A 386 -43.56 25.95 21.55
C SER A 386 -44.68 25.00 22.00
N PRO A 387 -44.89 24.79 23.31
CA PRO A 387 -45.95 23.91 23.77
C PRO A 387 -47.32 24.58 23.55
N SER A 388 -48.20 23.90 22.82
CA SER A 388 -49.63 24.20 22.69
C SER A 388 -50.49 23.12 23.33
#